data_AF-A0A382WS68-F1
#
_entry.id   AF-A0A382WS68-F1
#
_cell.length_a   1.000
_cell.length_b   1.000
_cell.length_c   1.000
_cell.angle_alpha   90.00
_cell.angle_beta   90.00
_cell.angle_gamma   90.00
#
_symmetry.space_group_name_H-M   'P 1'
#
loop_
_entity.id
_entity.type
_entity.pdbx_description
1 polymer ?
#
loop_
_entity_poly.entity_id
_entity_poly.type
_entity_poly.pdbx_seq_one_letter_code
_entity_poly.pdbx_strand_id
1 'polypeptide(L)'
;MMKNRLQRNKGEGMTERIETGGLQVDKELNDFINDEALPGTGLSPDDFWSSFGKLVHDLSPRNRELLVKRDDLQRQIDAWYSENRDQPIDLADYKAVLQEIGYLVPEGDDFTVNTANVDPEISTIAGPQLVVPVTNARYALNAANARWGSLYDALYGTDVISEDNGAERSDDYNQVRGARVIAHARDFLDSTAPLSNGSHTEATFYAVVDGLLAVNLMNGKVTGLADPSKLAGYQGEAGAPSAVLLRNNGLHIEIAIDRNHPVGREDA
;
A
#
# COMPACT_ATOMS: atom_id res chain seq x y z
N MET A 1 -9.86 32.17 -10.52
CA MET A 1 -9.46 32.27 -11.94
C MET A 1 -8.11 31.58 -12.10
N MET A 2 -8.10 30.31 -12.50
CA MET A 2 -6.92 29.58 -12.96
C MET A 2 -7.45 28.36 -13.71
N LYS A 3 -7.86 28.60 -14.95
CA LYS A 3 -8.10 27.56 -15.96
C LYS A 3 -7.01 27.71 -17.01
N ASN A 4 -6.62 26.57 -17.60
CA ASN A 4 -5.83 26.40 -18.81
C ASN A 4 -4.30 26.36 -18.67
N ARG A 5 -3.76 25.14 -18.75
CA ARG A 5 -2.64 24.82 -19.67
C ARG A 5 -2.52 23.31 -19.89
N LEU A 6 -3.51 22.72 -20.56
CA LEU A 6 -3.38 21.42 -21.22
C LEU A 6 -4.06 21.50 -22.60
N GLN A 7 -3.51 22.34 -23.46
CA GLN A 7 -3.63 22.16 -24.90
C GLN A 7 -2.25 21.73 -25.39
N ARG A 8 -2.09 20.42 -25.63
CA ARG A 8 -0.94 19.88 -26.33
C ARG A 8 -0.99 20.38 -27.76
N ASN A 9 -0.10 21.31 -28.10
CA ASN A 9 0.25 21.57 -29.48
C ASN A 9 0.90 20.30 -30.05
N LYS A 10 0.19 19.63 -30.96
CA LYS A 10 0.81 18.77 -31.98
C LYS A 10 1.51 19.69 -32.99
N GLY A 11 2.61 20.29 -32.58
CA GLY A 11 3.62 20.84 -33.48
C GLY A 11 4.81 19.89 -33.45
N GLU A 12 5.44 19.65 -34.59
CA GLU A 12 6.71 18.93 -34.73
C GLU A 12 7.75 19.56 -33.80
N GLY A 13 7.84 19.06 -32.57
CA GLY A 13 8.65 19.66 -31.51
C GLY A 13 10.09 19.19 -31.63
N MET A 14 10.97 20.03 -32.15
CA MET A 14 12.40 19.86 -31.89
C MET A 14 12.59 19.89 -30.37
N THR A 15 12.86 18.73 -29.79
CA THR A 15 13.21 18.61 -28.38
C THR A 15 14.61 19.17 -28.23
N GLU A 16 14.73 20.29 -27.51
CA GLU A 16 16.03 20.88 -27.20
C GLU A 16 16.82 19.88 -26.34
N ARG A 17 18.07 19.65 -26.69
CA ARG A 17 18.93 18.71 -25.99
C ARG A 17 20.20 19.37 -25.48
N ILE A 18 20.59 18.97 -24.28
CA ILE A 18 21.83 19.38 -23.61
C ILE A 18 22.82 18.22 -23.69
N GLU A 19 24.04 18.51 -24.14
CA GLU A 19 25.14 17.55 -24.11
C GLU A 19 25.78 17.55 -22.71
N THR A 20 25.67 16.43 -22.00
CA THR A 20 26.26 16.26 -20.67
C THR A 20 26.54 14.79 -20.39
N GLY A 21 27.64 14.50 -19.69
CA GLY A 21 28.02 13.12 -19.37
C GLY A 21 28.19 12.20 -20.59
N GLY A 22 28.45 12.75 -21.78
CA GLY A 22 28.49 11.99 -23.04
C GLY A 22 27.12 11.57 -23.57
N LEU A 23 26.03 12.16 -23.07
CA LEU A 23 24.65 11.95 -23.50
C LEU A 23 24.07 13.22 -24.11
N GLN A 24 23.05 13.06 -24.95
CA GLN A 24 22.18 14.15 -25.39
C GLN A 24 20.84 14.06 -24.65
N VAL A 25 20.72 14.81 -23.55
CA VAL A 25 19.59 14.76 -22.63
C VAL A 25 18.56 15.81 -23.02
N ASP A 26 17.28 15.47 -22.95
CA ASP A 26 16.20 16.44 -23.09
C ASP A 26 16.36 17.60 -22.09
N LYS A 27 16.19 18.84 -22.55
CA LYS A 27 16.43 20.02 -21.71
C LYS A 27 15.54 20.06 -20.47
N GLU A 28 14.25 19.72 -20.58
CA GLU A 28 13.32 19.75 -19.45
C GLU A 28 13.76 18.75 -18.37
N LEU A 29 14.20 17.56 -18.78
CA LEU A 29 14.77 16.58 -17.86
C LEU A 29 16.09 17.04 -17.24
N ASN A 30 16.97 17.67 -18.03
CA ASN A 30 18.26 18.17 -17.53
C ASN A 30 18.06 19.23 -16.46
N ASP A 31 17.20 20.22 -16.73
CA ASP A 31 16.87 21.30 -15.81
C ASP A 31 16.22 20.74 -14.53
N PHE A 32 15.21 19.86 -14.64
CA PHE A 32 14.57 19.21 -13.49
C PHE A 32 15.58 18.52 -12.57
N ILE A 33 16.51 17.74 -13.14
CA ILE A 33 17.49 17.01 -12.33
C ILE A 33 18.42 17.98 -11.61
N ASN A 34 18.92 19.01 -12.31
CA ASN A 34 19.90 19.94 -11.75
C ASN A 34 19.28 20.90 -10.72
N ASP A 35 18.07 21.39 -10.99
CA ASP A 35 17.46 22.47 -10.24
C ASP A 35 16.51 21.98 -9.14
N GLU A 36 15.94 20.78 -9.28
CA GLU A 36 14.94 20.24 -8.34
C GLU A 36 15.38 18.95 -7.63
N ALA A 37 15.97 17.99 -8.36
CA ALA A 37 16.25 16.66 -7.79
C ALA A 37 17.58 16.54 -7.05
N LEU A 38 18.66 17.13 -7.58
CA LEU A 38 20.00 17.07 -6.98
C LEU A 38 20.21 17.93 -5.73
N PRO A 39 19.63 19.14 -5.61
CA PRO A 39 19.83 19.96 -4.42
C PRO A 39 19.46 19.23 -3.12
N GLY A 40 20.38 19.23 -2.14
CA GLY A 40 20.19 18.55 -0.85
C GLY A 40 20.66 17.10 -0.80
N THR A 41 21.02 16.48 -1.94
CA THR A 41 21.53 15.10 -1.98
C THR A 41 23.03 14.98 -1.65
N GLY A 42 23.78 16.07 -1.80
CA GLY A 42 25.25 16.10 -1.65
C GLY A 42 26.04 15.72 -2.92
N LEU A 43 25.37 15.43 -4.04
CA LEU A 43 26.00 15.14 -5.32
C LEU A 43 26.13 16.41 -6.17
N SER A 44 27.25 16.55 -6.88
CA SER A 44 27.41 17.60 -7.89
C SER A 44 26.74 17.19 -9.22
N PRO A 45 26.21 18.14 -10.02
CA PRO A 45 25.68 17.83 -11.35
C PRO A 45 26.69 17.12 -12.26
N ASP A 46 27.95 17.54 -12.25
CA ASP A 46 29.00 16.96 -13.10
C ASP A 46 29.29 15.50 -12.73
N ASP A 47 29.39 15.19 -11.42
CA ASP A 47 29.60 13.82 -10.93
C ASP A 47 28.41 12.92 -11.26
N PHE A 48 27.18 13.44 -11.10
CA PHE A 48 25.96 12.71 -11.45
C PHE A 48 25.91 12.38 -12.95
N TRP A 49 26.02 13.38 -13.83
CA TRP A 49 25.86 13.17 -15.27
C TRP A 49 26.98 12.32 -15.87
N SER A 50 28.23 12.53 -15.46
CA SER A 50 29.36 11.71 -15.91
C SER A 50 29.21 10.24 -15.48
N SER A 51 28.81 9.99 -14.24
CA SER A 51 28.58 8.64 -13.72
C SER A 51 27.37 7.97 -14.37
N PHE A 52 26.27 8.70 -14.53
CA PHE A 52 25.07 8.21 -15.19
C PHE A 52 25.34 7.87 -16.66
N GLY A 53 26.05 8.74 -17.39
CA GLY A 53 26.44 8.49 -18.77
C GLY A 53 27.28 7.23 -18.94
N LYS A 54 28.25 7.01 -18.03
CA LYS A 54 29.02 5.76 -17.97
C LYS A 54 28.14 4.54 -17.77
N LEU A 55 27.20 4.58 -16.81
CA LEU A 55 26.26 3.47 -16.57
C LEU A 55 25.41 3.17 -17.81
N VAL A 56 24.90 4.20 -18.49
CA VAL A 56 24.13 4.03 -19.73
C VAL A 56 24.98 3.35 -20.80
N HIS A 57 26.21 3.81 -21.00
CA HIS A 57 27.13 3.23 -21.99
C HIS A 57 27.45 1.76 -21.69
N ASP A 58 27.77 1.45 -20.43
CA ASP A 58 28.24 0.13 -20.02
C ASP A 58 27.10 -0.90 -19.97
N LEU A 59 25.89 -0.50 -19.57
CA LEU A 59 24.77 -1.43 -19.36
C LEU A 59 23.80 -1.52 -20.54
N SER A 60 23.75 -0.53 -21.43
CA SER A 60 22.84 -0.57 -22.60
C SER A 60 23.09 -1.75 -23.54
N PRO A 61 24.34 -2.14 -23.89
CA PRO A 61 24.59 -3.32 -24.72
C PRO A 61 24.00 -4.57 -24.10
N ARG A 62 24.25 -4.79 -22.79
CA ARG A 62 23.71 -5.94 -22.07
C ARG A 62 22.18 -5.95 -22.02
N ASN A 63 21.56 -4.79 -21.82
CA ASN A 63 20.10 -4.68 -21.84
C ASN A 63 19.53 -5.11 -23.21
N ARG A 64 20.12 -4.65 -24.32
CA ARG A 64 19.70 -5.05 -25.67
C ARG A 64 19.89 -6.55 -25.92
N GLU A 65 21.01 -7.13 -25.49
CA GLU A 65 21.23 -8.59 -25.59
C GLU A 65 20.14 -9.38 -24.87
N LEU A 66 19.72 -8.93 -23.68
CA LEU A 66 18.65 -9.58 -22.92
C LEU A 66 17.29 -9.51 -23.64
N LEU A 67 17.01 -8.42 -24.36
CA LEU A 67 15.81 -8.31 -25.19
C LEU A 67 15.87 -9.26 -26.40
N VAL A 68 17.02 -9.31 -27.10
CA VAL A 68 17.22 -10.26 -28.20
C VAL A 68 17.05 -11.71 -27.71
N LYS A 69 17.58 -12.05 -26.53
CA LYS A 69 17.39 -13.40 -25.96
C LYS A 69 15.91 -13.72 -25.70
N ARG A 70 15.09 -12.74 -25.31
CA ARG A 70 13.64 -12.94 -25.15
C ARG A 70 12.97 -13.23 -26.50
N ASP A 71 13.30 -12.43 -27.51
CA ASP A 71 12.76 -12.61 -28.87
C ASP A 71 13.17 -13.98 -29.44
N ASP A 72 14.43 -14.39 -29.24
CA ASP A 72 14.95 -15.69 -29.70
C ASP A 72 14.25 -16.87 -29.02
N LEU A 73 14.01 -16.77 -27.71
CA LEU A 73 13.26 -17.79 -26.97
C LEU A 73 11.83 -17.88 -27.48
N GLN A 74 11.15 -16.75 -27.64
CA GLN A 74 9.78 -16.72 -28.14
C GLN A 74 9.67 -17.28 -29.57
N ARG A 75 10.61 -16.92 -30.47
CA ARG A 75 10.64 -17.45 -31.84
C ARG A 75 10.79 -18.96 -31.87
N GLN A 76 11.61 -19.54 -31.00
CA GLN A 76 11.77 -21.00 -30.92
C GLN A 76 10.51 -21.69 -30.39
N ILE A 77 9.84 -21.09 -29.40
CA ILE A 77 8.56 -21.59 -28.89
C ILE A 77 7.47 -21.52 -29.99
N ASP A 78 7.38 -20.40 -30.71
CA ASP A 78 6.43 -20.22 -31.81
C ASP A 78 6.67 -21.22 -32.96
N ALA A 79 7.93 -21.47 -33.31
CA ALA A 79 8.32 -22.45 -34.30
C ALA A 79 7.90 -23.87 -33.87
N TRP A 80 8.17 -24.24 -32.61
CA TRP A 80 7.78 -25.53 -32.07
C TRP A 80 6.26 -25.74 -32.13
N TYR A 81 5.46 -24.76 -31.73
CA TYR A 81 4.00 -24.84 -31.84
C TYR A 81 3.51 -24.95 -33.29
N SER A 82 4.17 -24.25 -34.22
CA SER A 82 3.82 -24.30 -35.64
C SER A 82 4.09 -25.68 -36.25
N GLU A 83 5.21 -26.30 -35.90
CA GLU A 83 5.61 -27.64 -36.38
C GLU A 83 4.76 -28.76 -35.76
N ASN A 84 4.24 -28.55 -34.54
CA ASN A 84 3.46 -29.55 -33.80
C ASN A 84 1.94 -29.27 -33.79
N ARG A 85 1.46 -28.38 -34.66
CA ARG A 85 0.08 -27.82 -34.62
C ARG A 85 -1.03 -28.87 -34.68
N ASP A 86 -0.84 -29.92 -35.47
CA ASP A 86 -1.89 -30.93 -35.74
C ASP A 86 -1.81 -32.14 -34.79
N GLN A 87 -0.94 -32.08 -33.79
CA GLN A 87 -0.73 -33.14 -32.82
C GLN A 87 -1.16 -32.68 -31.40
N PRO A 88 -1.66 -33.59 -30.56
CA PRO A 88 -1.79 -33.28 -29.14
C PRO A 88 -0.42 -33.00 -28.55
N ILE A 89 -0.33 -32.01 -27.67
CA ILE A 89 0.93 -31.64 -27.00
C ILE A 89 1.33 -32.76 -26.04
N ASP A 90 2.52 -33.33 -26.25
CA ASP A 90 3.22 -34.11 -25.23
C ASP A 90 4.01 -33.15 -24.31
N LEU A 91 3.64 -33.13 -23.02
CA LEU A 91 4.26 -32.23 -22.04
C LEU A 91 5.69 -32.64 -21.68
N ALA A 92 6.04 -33.92 -21.76
CA ALA A 92 7.41 -34.36 -21.50
C ALA A 92 8.35 -33.85 -22.60
N ASP A 93 7.93 -33.99 -23.86
CA ASP A 93 8.68 -33.48 -25.01
C ASP A 93 8.76 -31.96 -24.99
N TYR A 94 7.65 -31.26 -24.72
CA TYR A 94 7.66 -29.80 -24.65
C TYR A 94 8.57 -29.30 -23.52
N LYS A 95 8.57 -29.96 -22.36
CA LYS A 95 9.49 -29.63 -21.26
C LYS A 95 10.95 -29.80 -21.68
N ALA A 96 11.27 -30.89 -22.40
CA ALA A 96 12.63 -31.13 -22.91
C ALA A 96 13.07 -30.02 -23.87
N VAL A 97 12.19 -29.58 -24.77
CA VAL A 97 12.46 -28.46 -25.69
C VAL A 97 12.73 -27.16 -24.92
N LEU A 98 11.91 -26.84 -23.91
CA LEU A 98 12.15 -25.65 -23.09
C LEU A 98 13.48 -25.70 -22.33
N GLN A 99 13.94 -26.89 -21.92
CA GLN A 99 15.26 -27.07 -21.33
C GLN A 99 16.37 -26.91 -22.36
N GLU A 100 16.21 -27.48 -23.55
CA GLU A 100 17.19 -27.41 -24.65
C GLU A 100 17.46 -25.97 -25.11
N ILE A 101 16.41 -25.16 -25.26
CA ILE A 101 16.56 -23.74 -25.67
C ILE A 101 17.05 -22.84 -24.52
N GLY A 102 17.19 -23.40 -23.31
CA GLY A 102 17.59 -22.71 -22.09
C GLY A 102 16.53 -21.78 -21.51
N TYR A 103 15.24 -22.06 -21.78
CA TYR A 103 14.12 -21.38 -21.14
C TYR A 103 13.92 -21.89 -19.71
N LEU A 104 13.87 -23.22 -19.54
CA LEU A 104 13.87 -23.89 -18.25
C LEU A 104 15.30 -24.24 -17.86
N VAL A 105 15.82 -23.57 -16.85
CA VAL A 105 17.16 -23.83 -16.31
C VAL A 105 17.08 -24.83 -15.15
N PRO A 106 18.18 -25.54 -14.84
CA PRO A 106 18.26 -26.36 -13.64
C PRO A 106 17.96 -25.55 -12.38
N GLU A 107 17.23 -26.14 -11.45
CA GLU A 107 17.07 -25.58 -10.11
C GLU A 107 18.43 -25.54 -9.41
N GLY A 108 18.73 -24.41 -8.75
CA GLY A 108 19.95 -24.26 -7.97
C GLY A 108 19.83 -24.93 -6.59
N ASP A 109 20.95 -25.02 -5.88
CA ASP A 109 20.95 -25.53 -4.51
C ASP A 109 20.13 -24.64 -3.57
N ASP A 110 19.61 -25.24 -2.49
CA ASP A 110 18.95 -24.51 -1.41
C ASP A 110 19.87 -23.42 -0.84
N PHE A 111 19.31 -22.21 -0.68
CA PHE A 111 20.00 -21.10 -0.04
C PHE A 111 19.04 -20.25 0.77
N THR A 112 19.59 -19.39 1.64
CA THR A 112 18.82 -18.37 2.38
C THR A 112 19.23 -16.99 1.92
N VAL A 113 18.27 -16.11 1.65
CA VAL A 113 18.53 -14.70 1.31
C VAL A 113 19.21 -13.97 2.47
N ASN A 114 20.12 -13.04 2.17
CA ASN A 114 20.91 -12.31 3.16
C ASN A 114 20.62 -10.79 3.19
N THR A 115 19.48 -10.37 2.64
CA THR A 115 19.07 -8.97 2.59
C THR A 115 18.92 -8.39 3.99
N ALA A 116 19.56 -7.25 4.25
CA ALA A 116 19.54 -6.56 5.55
C ALA A 116 19.07 -5.11 5.39
N ASN A 117 18.82 -4.43 6.51
CA ASN A 117 18.36 -3.03 6.57
C ASN A 117 17.03 -2.78 5.83
N VAL A 118 16.07 -3.70 6.01
CA VAL A 118 14.73 -3.63 5.41
C VAL A 118 13.73 -3.13 6.46
N ASP A 119 12.93 -2.12 6.11
CA ASP A 119 11.90 -1.57 6.98
C ASP A 119 10.89 -2.63 7.47
N PRO A 120 10.35 -2.49 8.70
CA PRO A 120 9.39 -3.43 9.27
C PRO A 120 8.15 -3.66 8.40
N GLU A 121 7.70 -2.62 7.69
CA GLU A 121 6.57 -2.64 6.75
C GLU A 121 6.71 -3.69 5.64
N ILE A 122 7.95 -4.08 5.31
CA ILE A 122 8.24 -5.09 4.29
C ILE A 122 8.67 -6.41 4.95
N SER A 123 9.44 -6.33 6.04
CA SER A 123 10.12 -7.50 6.59
C SER A 123 9.34 -8.29 7.65
N THR A 124 8.45 -7.64 8.41
CA THR A 124 7.81 -8.26 9.58
C THR A 124 6.31 -7.98 9.71
N ILE A 125 5.79 -6.98 9.02
CA ILE A 125 4.37 -6.61 9.06
C ILE A 125 3.66 -7.21 7.85
N ALA A 126 2.67 -8.06 8.09
CA ALA A 126 1.75 -8.51 7.06
C ALA A 126 0.57 -7.53 6.95
N GLY A 127 0.33 -6.97 5.77
CA GLY A 127 -0.75 -6.03 5.55
C GLY A 127 -0.99 -5.71 4.06
N PRO A 128 -2.01 -4.88 3.76
CA PRO A 128 -2.30 -4.47 2.39
C PRO A 128 -1.18 -3.64 1.77
N GLN A 129 -1.00 -3.78 0.45
CA GLN A 129 -0.11 -2.94 -0.35
C GLN A 129 -0.91 -2.26 -1.48
N LEU A 130 -0.85 -0.92 -1.53
CA LEU A 130 -1.57 -0.11 -2.52
C LEU A 130 -0.66 0.22 -3.72
N VAL A 131 -1.22 0.16 -4.93
CA VAL A 131 -0.55 0.56 -6.17
C VAL A 131 -1.30 1.74 -6.78
N VAL A 132 -0.57 2.80 -7.14
CA VAL A 132 -1.14 4.08 -7.59
C VAL A 132 -0.29 4.72 -8.69
N PRO A 133 -0.87 5.43 -9.68
CA PRO A 133 -0.09 6.16 -10.67
C PRO A 133 0.55 7.41 -10.06
N VAL A 134 1.89 7.44 -10.03
CA VAL A 134 2.67 8.59 -9.51
C VAL A 134 2.43 9.89 -10.30
N THR A 135 2.01 9.79 -11.56
CA THR A 135 1.71 10.94 -12.43
C THR A 135 0.44 11.70 -12.03
N ASN A 136 -0.36 11.17 -11.08
CA ASN A 136 -1.47 11.88 -10.48
C ASN A 136 -1.16 12.22 -9.02
N ALA A 137 -0.77 13.48 -8.77
CA ALA A 137 -0.37 13.95 -7.45
C ALA A 137 -1.47 13.76 -6.38
N ARG A 138 -2.75 13.93 -6.73
CA ARG A 138 -3.86 13.70 -5.79
C ARG A 138 -3.91 12.23 -5.36
N TYR A 139 -3.75 11.32 -6.31
CA TYR A 139 -3.78 9.89 -5.99
C TYR A 139 -2.55 9.47 -5.20
N ALA A 140 -1.36 9.98 -5.53
CA ALA A 140 -0.14 9.73 -4.77
C ALA A 140 -0.26 10.22 -3.31
N LEU A 141 -0.79 11.43 -3.09
CA LEU A 141 -1.01 11.97 -1.74
C LEU A 141 -2.03 11.14 -0.95
N ASN A 142 -3.15 10.76 -1.59
CA ASN A 142 -4.14 9.90 -0.96
C ASN A 142 -3.54 8.53 -0.60
N ALA A 143 -2.72 7.95 -1.47
CA ALA A 143 -2.07 6.67 -1.23
C ALA A 143 -1.03 6.74 -0.09
N ALA A 144 -0.24 7.82 -0.04
CA ALA A 144 0.71 8.04 1.05
C ALA A 144 0.00 8.16 2.41
N ASN A 145 -1.14 8.85 2.44
CA ASN A 145 -1.94 9.03 3.65
C ASN A 145 -2.79 7.79 4.01
N ALA A 146 -2.94 6.83 3.10
CA ALA A 146 -3.76 5.62 3.31
C ALA A 146 -3.15 4.62 4.30
N ARG A 147 -2.01 4.93 4.94
CA ARG A 147 -1.47 4.14 6.06
C ARG A 147 -2.47 4.03 7.21
N TRP A 148 -3.26 5.08 7.43
CA TRP A 148 -4.36 5.10 8.39
C TRP A 148 -5.65 5.44 7.65
N GLY A 149 -6.70 4.68 7.90
CA GLY A 149 -8.00 4.87 7.27
C GLY A 149 -9.14 4.71 8.29
N SER A 150 -10.19 5.50 8.11
CA SER A 150 -11.41 5.37 8.90
C SER A 150 -12.15 4.09 8.52
N LEU A 151 -12.21 3.13 9.45
CA LEU A 151 -13.01 1.91 9.26
C LEU A 151 -14.50 2.26 9.12
N TYR A 152 -14.97 3.29 9.83
CA TYR A 152 -16.36 3.72 9.76
C TYR A 152 -16.70 4.25 8.36
N ASP A 153 -15.83 5.06 7.77
CA ASP A 153 -16.04 5.58 6.41
C ASP A 153 -15.99 4.46 5.37
N ALA A 154 -15.05 3.51 5.54
CA ALA A 154 -14.93 2.35 4.64
C ALA A 154 -16.18 1.45 4.70
N LEU A 155 -16.70 1.17 5.90
CA LEU A 155 -17.92 0.36 6.08
C LEU A 155 -19.17 1.11 5.62
N TYR A 156 -19.31 2.38 5.99
CA TYR A 156 -20.46 3.19 5.62
C TYR A 156 -20.50 3.43 4.11
N GLY A 157 -19.36 3.74 3.50
CA GLY A 157 -19.24 4.16 2.11
C GLY A 157 -19.20 3.04 1.07
N THR A 158 -19.21 1.76 1.48
CA THR A 158 -19.15 0.59 0.57
C THR A 158 -20.37 -0.32 0.73
N ASP A 159 -20.45 -1.38 -0.07
CA ASP A 159 -21.50 -2.40 -0.02
C ASP A 159 -21.25 -3.49 1.06
N VAL A 160 -20.18 -3.38 1.85
CA VAL A 160 -19.91 -4.28 3.00
C VAL A 160 -21.09 -4.30 3.98
N ILE A 161 -21.71 -3.15 4.22
CA ILE A 161 -22.96 -3.05 4.96
C ILE A 161 -24.13 -3.00 3.97
N SER A 162 -24.99 -4.02 3.99
CA SER A 162 -26.21 -4.06 3.16
C SER A 162 -27.08 -2.83 3.41
N GLU A 163 -27.67 -2.32 2.33
CA GLU A 163 -28.58 -1.18 2.31
C GLU A 163 -30.04 -1.54 2.65
N ASP A 164 -30.36 -2.82 2.83
CA ASP A 164 -31.72 -3.28 3.09
C ASP A 164 -32.28 -2.76 4.43
N ASN A 165 -33.61 -2.75 4.53
CA ASN A 165 -34.36 -2.42 5.75
C ASN A 165 -34.02 -1.03 6.30
N GLY A 166 -34.00 -0.01 5.45
CA GLY A 166 -33.81 1.39 5.87
C GLY A 166 -32.36 1.81 6.10
N ALA A 167 -31.37 1.04 5.61
CA ALA A 167 -29.94 1.32 5.77
C ALA A 167 -29.28 1.82 4.48
N GLU A 168 -30.08 2.40 3.57
CA GLU A 168 -29.64 2.96 2.31
C GLU A 168 -28.70 4.16 2.56
N ARG A 169 -27.70 4.33 1.70
CA ARG A 169 -26.88 5.56 1.68
C ARG A 169 -27.69 6.69 1.06
N SER A 170 -27.57 7.87 1.65
CA SER A 170 -28.12 9.12 1.16
C SER A 170 -27.10 10.25 1.32
N ASP A 171 -27.44 11.45 0.84
CA ASP A 171 -26.64 12.66 1.06
C ASP A 171 -26.52 13.00 2.56
N ASP A 172 -27.59 12.72 3.33
CA ASP A 172 -27.61 12.86 4.79
C ASP A 172 -27.17 11.58 5.50
N TYR A 173 -26.67 11.73 6.74
CA TYR A 173 -26.30 10.60 7.60
C TYR A 173 -27.54 9.78 8.00
N ASN A 174 -27.53 8.50 7.63
CA ASN A 174 -28.56 7.54 7.99
C ASN A 174 -28.17 6.83 9.29
N GLN A 175 -28.89 7.13 10.38
CA GLN A 175 -28.65 6.55 11.71
C GLN A 175 -28.81 5.02 11.72
N VAL A 176 -29.73 4.45 10.93
CA VAL A 176 -29.92 2.99 10.87
C VAL A 176 -28.69 2.32 10.28
N ARG A 177 -28.12 2.90 9.22
CA ARG A 177 -26.85 2.44 8.64
C ARG A 177 -25.68 2.66 9.59
N GLY A 178 -25.63 3.82 10.24
CA GLY A 178 -24.63 4.17 11.24
C GLY A 178 -24.54 3.17 12.39
N ALA A 179 -25.68 2.76 12.95
CA ALA A 179 -25.74 1.75 13.99
C ALA A 179 -25.18 0.39 13.53
N ARG A 180 -25.42 -0.02 12.27
CA ARG A 180 -24.81 -1.25 11.70
C ARG A 180 -23.30 -1.15 11.56
N VAL A 181 -22.79 0.02 11.17
CA VAL A 181 -21.34 0.29 11.10
C VAL A 181 -20.70 0.19 12.48
N ILE A 182 -21.30 0.81 13.49
CA ILE A 182 -20.83 0.74 14.88
C ILE A 182 -20.81 -0.71 15.36
N ALA A 183 -21.91 -1.45 15.19
CA ALA A 183 -22.01 -2.85 15.59
C ALA A 183 -20.91 -3.70 14.94
N HIS A 184 -20.70 -3.56 13.62
CA HIS A 184 -19.66 -4.27 12.90
C HIS A 184 -18.25 -3.93 13.42
N ALA A 185 -17.99 -2.67 13.75
CA ALA A 185 -16.71 -2.26 14.32
C ALA A 185 -16.50 -2.77 15.75
N ARG A 186 -17.56 -2.88 16.57
CA ARG A 186 -17.49 -3.49 17.90
C ARG A 186 -17.22 -4.99 17.83
N ASP A 187 -17.87 -5.69 16.90
CA ASP A 187 -17.59 -7.11 16.63
C ASP A 187 -16.13 -7.32 16.16
N PHE A 188 -15.62 -6.41 15.32
CA PHE A 188 -14.21 -6.40 14.93
C PHE A 188 -13.28 -6.24 16.14
N LEU A 189 -13.58 -5.32 17.06
CA LEU A 189 -12.80 -5.14 18.29
C LEU A 189 -12.84 -6.39 19.17
N ASP A 190 -14.01 -7.01 19.36
CA ASP A 190 -14.11 -8.26 20.14
C ASP A 190 -13.31 -9.40 19.51
N SER A 191 -13.23 -9.48 18.19
CA SER A 191 -12.43 -10.49 17.51
C SER A 191 -10.91 -10.24 17.56
N THR A 192 -10.47 -8.98 17.66
CA THR A 192 -9.06 -8.58 17.52
C THR A 192 -8.38 -8.21 18.83
N ALA A 193 -9.11 -7.61 19.75
CA ALA A 193 -8.68 -7.17 21.06
C ALA A 193 -9.76 -7.46 22.12
N PRO A 194 -10.15 -8.74 22.31
CA PRO A 194 -11.25 -9.12 23.19
C PRO A 194 -11.05 -8.60 24.61
N LEU A 195 -12.16 -8.26 25.27
CA LEU A 195 -12.19 -8.00 26.71
C LEU A 195 -12.07 -9.32 27.49
N SER A 196 -11.51 -9.28 28.70
CA SER A 196 -11.43 -10.47 29.57
C SER A 196 -12.83 -10.99 29.97
N ASN A 197 -13.78 -10.07 30.07
CA ASN A 197 -15.18 -10.32 30.37
C ASN A 197 -16.04 -9.28 29.64
N GLY A 198 -17.19 -9.69 29.12
CA GLY A 198 -18.11 -8.82 28.39
C GLY A 198 -17.68 -8.60 26.93
N SER A 199 -18.33 -7.64 26.29
CA SER A 199 -18.10 -7.27 24.88
C SER A 199 -17.86 -5.77 24.74
N HIS A 200 -17.11 -5.37 23.72
CA HIS A 200 -16.98 -3.96 23.32
C HIS A 200 -18.32 -3.32 22.95
N THR A 201 -19.34 -4.10 22.59
CA THR A 201 -20.72 -3.60 22.38
C THR A 201 -21.36 -3.07 23.67
N GLU A 202 -20.87 -3.49 24.83
CA GLU A 202 -21.34 -3.07 26.15
C GLU A 202 -20.47 -1.95 26.74
N ALA A 203 -19.43 -1.50 26.04
CA ALA A 203 -18.53 -0.46 26.53
C ALA A 203 -19.25 0.89 26.63
N THR A 204 -19.03 1.60 27.75
CA THR A 204 -19.58 2.94 28.03
C THR A 204 -18.48 3.96 28.32
N PHE A 205 -17.27 3.46 28.65
CA PHE A 205 -16.14 4.31 28.94
C PHE A 205 -14.83 3.54 28.80
N TYR A 206 -13.81 4.22 28.29
CA TYR A 206 -12.44 3.73 28.23
C TYR A 206 -11.56 4.63 29.09
N ALA A 207 -10.65 4.03 29.83
CA ALA A 207 -9.61 4.73 30.58
C ALA A 207 -8.34 3.87 30.59
N VAL A 208 -7.22 4.49 30.94
CA VAL A 208 -5.95 3.81 31.21
C VAL A 208 -5.61 4.00 32.68
N VAL A 209 -5.59 2.90 33.44
CA VAL A 209 -5.31 2.88 34.88
C VAL A 209 -4.11 1.97 35.12
N ASP A 210 -3.09 2.49 35.79
CA ASP A 210 -1.83 1.78 36.06
C ASP A 210 -1.19 1.16 34.80
N GLY A 211 -1.32 1.85 33.67
CA GLY A 211 -0.79 1.42 32.37
C GLY A 211 -1.61 0.33 31.66
N LEU A 212 -2.78 -0.02 32.18
CA LEU A 212 -3.68 -1.04 31.62
C LEU A 212 -4.98 -0.40 31.12
N LEU A 213 -5.58 -0.97 30.07
CA LEU A 213 -6.89 -0.54 29.60
C LEU A 213 -7.96 -0.97 30.59
N ALA A 214 -8.75 -0.01 31.07
CA ALA A 214 -9.96 -0.21 31.85
C ALA A 214 -11.18 0.19 31.01
N VAL A 215 -12.15 -0.72 30.91
CA VAL A 215 -13.39 -0.52 30.14
C VAL A 215 -14.58 -0.68 31.07
N ASN A 216 -15.38 0.37 31.22
CA ASN A 216 -16.63 0.31 31.96
C ASN A 216 -17.71 -0.27 31.05
N LEU A 217 -18.43 -1.28 31.55
CA LEU A 217 -19.53 -1.92 30.84
C LEU A 217 -20.88 -1.37 31.31
N MET A 218 -21.91 -1.47 30.47
CA MET A 218 -23.29 -1.05 30.78
C MET A 218 -23.85 -1.69 32.06
N ASN A 219 -23.37 -2.88 32.42
CA ASN A 219 -23.75 -3.58 33.65
C ASN A 219 -23.06 -3.04 34.93
N GLY A 220 -22.28 -1.95 34.80
CA GLY A 220 -21.56 -1.30 35.90
C GLY A 220 -20.24 -1.96 36.30
N LYS A 221 -19.85 -3.07 35.65
CA LYS A 221 -18.55 -3.71 35.88
C LYS A 221 -17.45 -3.01 35.09
N VAL A 222 -16.21 -3.14 35.58
CA VAL A 222 -15.00 -2.73 34.87
C VAL A 222 -14.25 -3.97 34.46
N THR A 223 -13.78 -3.99 33.23
CA THR A 223 -12.98 -5.08 32.64
C THR A 223 -11.73 -4.51 31.97
N GLY A 224 -10.83 -5.38 31.53
CA GLY A 224 -9.67 -5.01 30.71
C GLY A 224 -9.61 -5.89 29.47
N LEU A 225 -8.56 -5.72 28.66
CA LEU A 225 -8.28 -6.64 27.55
C LEU A 225 -7.97 -8.05 28.09
N ALA A 226 -8.40 -9.09 27.39
CA ALA A 226 -8.03 -10.48 27.67
C ALA A 226 -6.51 -10.69 27.55
N ASP A 227 -5.88 -9.97 26.62
CA ASP A 227 -4.44 -9.83 26.52
C ASP A 227 -4.06 -8.36 26.73
N PRO A 228 -3.56 -7.99 27.93
CA PRO A 228 -3.19 -6.61 28.23
C PRO A 228 -2.09 -6.04 27.34
N SER A 229 -1.24 -6.89 26.72
CA SER A 229 -0.14 -6.44 25.85
C SER A 229 -0.62 -5.83 24.54
N LYS A 230 -1.90 -6.00 24.20
CA LYS A 230 -2.52 -5.38 23.03
C LYS A 230 -2.73 -3.89 23.18
N LEU A 231 -2.65 -3.31 24.38
CA LEU A 231 -2.62 -1.86 24.55
C LEU A 231 -1.25 -1.33 24.13
N ALA A 232 -1.23 -0.53 23.06
CA ALA A 232 -0.01 0.10 22.54
C ALA A 232 0.15 1.56 23.00
N GLY A 233 -0.92 2.21 23.45
CA GLY A 233 -0.88 3.56 23.99
C GLY A 233 -2.24 4.24 24.05
N TYR A 234 -2.24 5.54 24.34
CA TYR A 234 -3.42 6.39 24.31
C TYR A 234 -3.01 7.85 24.03
N GLN A 235 -3.99 8.69 23.68
CA GLN A 235 -3.82 10.15 23.57
C GLN A 235 -4.75 10.86 24.56
N GLY A 236 -4.35 12.06 24.99
CA GLY A 236 -5.09 12.85 25.96
C GLY A 236 -4.86 12.41 27.40
N GLU A 237 -5.86 12.62 28.27
CA GLU A 237 -5.76 12.26 29.68
C GLU A 237 -6.08 10.77 29.88
N ALA A 238 -5.27 10.07 30.69
CA ALA A 238 -5.45 8.63 30.92
C ALA A 238 -6.85 8.27 31.45
N GLY A 239 -7.41 9.14 32.30
CA GLY A 239 -8.75 8.94 32.87
C GLY A 239 -9.90 9.17 31.90
N ALA A 240 -9.65 9.82 30.75
CA ALA A 240 -10.63 10.11 29.70
C ALA A 240 -9.91 10.36 28.37
N PRO A 241 -9.30 9.31 27.76
CA PRO A 241 -8.45 9.48 26.60
C PRO A 241 -9.27 9.89 25.38
N SER A 242 -8.69 10.72 24.52
CA SER A 242 -9.26 11.07 23.21
C SER A 242 -9.06 9.96 22.18
N ALA A 243 -8.08 9.09 22.41
CA ALA A 243 -7.86 7.90 21.60
C ALA A 243 -7.21 6.78 22.42
N VAL A 244 -7.60 5.54 22.16
CA VAL A 244 -6.94 4.33 22.66
C VAL A 244 -6.29 3.60 21.49
N LEU A 245 -4.98 3.37 21.58
CA LEU A 245 -4.21 2.69 20.55
C LEU A 245 -4.01 1.22 20.94
N LEU A 246 -4.49 0.32 20.10
CA LEU A 246 -4.35 -1.13 20.23
C LEU A 246 -3.42 -1.67 19.15
N ARG A 247 -2.87 -2.87 19.37
CA ARG A 247 -2.06 -3.61 18.40
C ARG A 247 -2.47 -5.08 18.34
N ASN A 248 -2.68 -5.58 17.13
CA ASN A 248 -2.96 -6.98 16.86
C ASN A 248 -2.22 -7.45 15.60
N ASN A 249 -1.52 -8.58 15.66
CA ASN A 249 -0.73 -9.14 14.54
C ASN A 249 0.21 -8.12 13.87
N GLY A 250 0.80 -7.22 14.66
CA GLY A 250 1.69 -6.17 14.16
C GLY A 250 1.01 -4.91 13.62
N LEU A 251 -0.30 -4.95 13.36
CA LEU A 251 -1.11 -3.82 12.89
C LEU A 251 -1.74 -3.07 14.06
N HIS A 252 -1.86 -1.75 13.93
CA HIS A 252 -2.45 -0.90 14.95
C HIS A 252 -3.91 -0.58 14.64
N ILE A 253 -4.69 -0.39 15.70
CA ILE A 253 -6.10 -0.02 15.66
C ILE A 253 -6.27 1.15 16.64
N GLU A 254 -6.85 2.25 16.21
CA GLU A 254 -7.16 3.38 17.08
C GLU A 254 -8.67 3.44 17.33
N ILE A 255 -9.06 3.46 18.60
CA ILE A 255 -10.41 3.79 19.02
C ILE A 255 -10.43 5.29 19.30
N ALA A 256 -10.93 6.08 18.35
CA ALA A 256 -11.11 7.52 18.52
C ALA A 256 -12.35 7.81 19.38
N ILE A 257 -12.21 8.67 20.39
CA ILE A 257 -13.26 8.96 21.38
C ILE A 257 -13.54 10.46 21.38
N ASP A 258 -14.69 10.84 20.83
CA ASP A 258 -15.21 12.21 20.87
C ASP A 258 -16.73 12.21 21.07
N ARG A 259 -17.17 12.50 22.30
CA ARG A 259 -18.60 12.56 22.66
C ARG A 259 -19.34 13.77 22.07
N ASN A 260 -18.62 14.76 21.53
CA ASN A 260 -19.23 15.91 20.86
C ASN A 260 -19.42 15.65 19.36
N HIS A 261 -18.74 14.64 18.80
CA HIS A 261 -18.89 14.26 17.40
C HIS A 261 -20.30 13.72 17.14
N PRO A 262 -20.94 13.99 15.99
CA PRO A 262 -22.30 13.52 15.70
C PRO A 262 -22.49 12.01 15.86
N VAL A 263 -21.48 11.21 15.50
CA VAL A 263 -21.49 9.75 15.70
C VAL A 263 -21.22 9.39 17.17
N GLY A 264 -20.23 10.01 17.81
CA GLY A 264 -19.83 9.67 19.17
C GLY A 264 -20.82 10.10 20.25
N ARG A 265 -21.71 11.06 19.95
CA ARG A 265 -22.82 11.44 20.84
C ARG A 265 -23.90 10.36 20.94
N GLU A 266 -24.05 9.55 19.88
CA GLU A 266 -25.04 8.46 19.82
C GLU A 266 -24.42 7.09 20.21
N ASP A 267 -23.11 7.06 20.49
CA ASP A 267 -22.38 5.90 21.01
C ASP A 267 -22.31 5.96 22.56
N ALA A 268 -22.42 4.80 23.22
CA ALA A 268 -22.71 4.69 24.66
C ALA A 268 -21.55 5.03 25.62
#